data_AF-A0A662LG81-F1
#
_entry.id   AF-A0A662LG81-F1
#
_cell.length_a   1.000
_cell.length_b   1.000
_cell.length_c   1.000
_cell.angle_alpha   90.00
_cell.angle_beta   90.00
_cell.angle_gamma   90.00
#
_symmetry.space_group_name_H-M   'P 1'
#
loop_
_entity.id
_entity.type
_entity.pdbx_description
1 polymer ?
#
loop_
_entity_poly.entity_id
_entity_poly.type
_entity_poly.pdbx_seq_one_letter_code
_entity_poly.pdbx_strand_id
1 'polypeptide(L)'
;MSFAPLLHGLGVILGLYLLIKGSDWFVEGAASIALKRGVSQHLIGFTLVAFATSLPELATTVVSRAAGEADLAVGNILGSNVANIGLVLGFAALFLPIKSNREVRRDAVFMLFSTLLLAAFLYLTRSLDIIMGAIFLITYGIYLRYLSK
;
A
#
# COMPACT_ATOMS: atom_id res chain seq x y z
N MET A 1 37.21 -11.68 8.07
CA MET A 1 35.75 -11.75 7.85
C MET A 1 35.27 -10.36 7.51
N SER A 2 34.64 -10.15 6.35
CA SER A 2 34.16 -8.83 5.92
C SER A 2 33.00 -8.39 6.84
N PHE A 3 33.07 -7.20 7.41
CA PHE A 3 31.98 -6.60 8.19
C PHE A 3 30.78 -6.17 7.33
N ALA A 4 30.88 -6.26 5.99
CA ALA A 4 29.86 -5.80 5.05
C ALA A 4 28.45 -6.40 5.28
N PRO A 5 28.27 -7.70 5.59
CA PRO A 5 26.93 -8.25 5.84
C PRO A 5 26.25 -7.64 7.06
N LEU A 6 27.02 -7.33 8.11
CA LEU A 6 26.51 -6.70 9.33
C LEU A 6 26.07 -5.26 9.06
N LEU A 7 26.87 -4.51 8.30
CA LEU A 7 26.55 -3.14 7.90
C LEU A 7 25.29 -3.08 7.02
N HIS A 8 25.13 -4.01 6.08
CA HIS A 8 23.92 -4.11 5.26
C HIS A 8 22.69 -4.45 6.11
N GLY A 9 22.80 -5.41 7.04
CA GLY A 9 21.71 -5.76 7.95
C GLY A 9 21.26 -4.58 8.83
N LEU A 10 22.23 -3.85 9.40
CA LEU A 10 21.97 -2.62 10.14
C LEU A 10 21.31 -1.54 9.27
N GLY A 11 21.77 -1.39 8.03
CA GLY A 11 21.20 -0.44 7.06
C GLY A 11 19.73 -0.75 6.74
N VAL A 12 19.38 -2.03 6.56
CA VAL A 12 17.99 -2.46 6.33
C VAL A 12 17.10 -2.14 7.54
N ILE A 13 17.56 -2.49 8.75
CA ILE A 13 16.79 -2.26 9.98
C ILE A 13 16.58 -0.75 10.20
N LEU A 14 17.64 0.05 10.08
CA LEU A 14 17.57 1.49 10.26
C LEU A 14 16.69 2.14 9.17
N GLY A 15 16.84 1.71 7.92
CA GLY A 15 16.03 2.19 6.81
C GLY A 15 14.54 1.91 7.03
N LEU A 16 14.19 0.68 7.42
CA LEU A 16 12.81 0.31 7.75
C LEU A 16 12.26 1.14 8.91
N TYR A 17 13.03 1.31 9.99
CA TYR A 17 12.63 2.10 11.14
C TYR A 17 12.35 3.57 10.75
N LEU A 18 13.26 4.19 10.00
CA LEU A 18 13.11 5.58 9.56
C LEU A 18 11.93 5.73 8.60
N LEU A 19 11.67 4.74 7.75
CA LEU A 19 10.56 4.77 6.82
C LEU A 19 9.21 4.69 7.54
N ILE A 20 9.08 3.78 8.51
CA ILE A 20 7.88 3.66 9.35
C ILE A 20 7.67 4.95 10.14
N LYS A 21 8.70 5.44 10.85
CA LYS A 21 8.60 6.67 11.64
C LYS A 21 8.33 7.91 10.78
N GLY A 22 8.93 7.98 9.60
CA GLY A 22 8.66 9.05 8.64
C GLY A 22 7.20 9.08 8.20
N SER A 23 6.60 7.91 7.97
CA SER A 23 5.17 7.81 7.66
C SER A 23 4.30 8.27 8.84
N ASP A 24 4.59 7.80 10.06
CA ASP A 24 3.85 8.21 11.27
C ASP A 24 3.86 9.74 11.44
N TRP A 25 5.04 10.36 11.37
CA TRP A 25 5.19 11.81 11.52
C TRP A 25 4.50 12.58 10.39
N PHE A 26 4.50 12.05 9.17
CA PHE A 26 3.77 12.64 8.05
C PHE A 26 2.26 12.64 8.31
N VAL A 27 1.71 11.54 8.84
CA VAL A 27 0.29 11.44 9.22
C VAL A 27 -0.07 12.44 10.29
N GLU A 28 0.70 12.48 11.37
CA GLU A 28 0.45 13.38 12.50
C GLU A 28 0.45 14.84 12.05
N GLY A 29 1.43 15.22 11.23
CA GLY A 29 1.53 16.57 10.66
C GLY A 29 0.35 16.89 9.75
N ALA A 30 0.03 16.01 8.79
CA ALA A 30 -1.08 16.21 7.86
C ALA A 30 -2.44 16.23 8.57
N ALA A 31 -2.66 15.37 9.56
CA ALA A 31 -3.87 15.33 10.39
C ALA A 31 -4.04 16.63 11.18
N SER A 32 -2.97 17.14 11.80
CA SER A 32 -2.98 18.41 12.54
C SER A 32 -3.38 19.58 11.64
N ILE A 33 -2.85 19.64 10.41
CA ILE A 33 -3.23 20.67 9.43
C ILE A 33 -4.70 20.53 9.02
N ALA A 34 -5.17 19.31 8.76
CA ALA A 34 -6.55 19.04 8.35
C ALA A 34 -7.57 19.40 9.44
N LEU A 35 -7.28 19.06 10.70
CA LEU A 35 -8.10 19.44 11.86
C LEU A 35 -8.22 20.97 11.99
N LYS A 36 -7.11 21.71 11.84
CA LYS A 36 -7.13 23.18 11.85
C LYS A 36 -7.97 23.80 10.72
N ARG A 37 -8.20 23.04 9.64
CA ARG A 37 -9.05 23.45 8.51
C ARG A 37 -10.50 22.93 8.63
N GLY A 38 -10.89 22.36 9.77
CA GLY A 38 -12.26 21.92 10.04
C GLY A 38 -12.63 20.55 9.44
N VAL A 39 -11.64 19.76 9.00
CA VAL A 39 -11.87 18.38 8.54
C VAL A 39 -12.15 17.49 9.76
N SER A 40 -13.19 16.66 9.69
CA SER A 40 -13.54 15.78 10.81
C SER A 40 -12.48 14.69 11.05
N GLN A 41 -12.25 14.36 12.32
CA GLN A 41 -11.32 13.30 12.72
C GLN A 41 -11.69 11.95 12.11
N HIS A 42 -13.00 11.69 11.91
CA HIS A 42 -13.49 10.50 11.24
C HIS A 42 -13.03 10.43 9.77
N LEU A 43 -13.13 11.52 9.02
CA LEU A 43 -12.69 11.56 7.63
C LEU A 43 -11.17 11.42 7.51
N ILE A 44 -10.42 12.03 8.43
CA ILE A 44 -8.96 11.88 8.52
C ILE A 44 -8.57 10.42 8.78
N GLY A 45 -9.21 9.77 9.76
CA GLY A 45 -8.97 8.35 10.06
C GLY A 45 -9.30 7.42 8.90
N PHE A 46 -10.39 7.68 8.19
CA PHE A 46 -10.82 6.85 7.06
C PHE A 46 -9.95 7.02 5.80
N THR A 47 -9.35 8.20 5.59
CA THR A 47 -8.64 8.52 4.35
C THR A 47 -7.13 8.65 4.54
N LEU A 48 -6.69 9.56 5.41
CA LEU A 48 -5.29 9.88 5.60
C LEU A 48 -4.53 8.71 6.22
N VAL A 49 -5.10 8.07 7.25
CA VAL A 49 -4.46 6.93 7.92
C VAL A 49 -4.38 5.73 6.98
N ALA A 50 -5.46 5.44 6.26
CA ALA A 50 -5.50 4.34 5.28
C ALA A 50 -4.47 4.53 4.15
N PHE A 51 -4.29 5.76 3.67
CA PHE A 51 -3.26 6.07 2.69
C PHE A 51 -1.86 5.96 3.29
N ALA A 52 -1.69 6.38 4.53
CA ALA A 52 -0.38 6.45 5.15
C ALA A 52 0.23 5.12 5.54
N THR A 53 -0.58 4.10 5.84
CA THR A 53 -0.06 2.75 6.02
C THR A 53 0.56 2.18 4.73
N SER A 54 0.28 2.78 3.57
CA SER A 54 0.84 2.39 2.27
C SER A 54 1.97 3.32 1.79
N LEU A 55 2.29 4.38 2.54
CA LEU A 55 3.36 5.32 2.18
C LEU A 55 4.76 4.68 2.19
N PRO A 56 5.12 3.85 3.18
CA PRO A 56 6.39 3.12 3.15
C PRO A 56 6.56 2.28 1.87
N GLU A 57 5.51 1.58 1.46
CA GLU A 57 5.48 0.74 0.27
C GLU A 57 5.61 1.57 -0.99
N LEU A 58 4.91 2.71 -1.06
CA LEU A 58 5.01 3.64 -2.18
C LEU A 58 6.43 4.19 -2.30
N ALA A 59 7.01 4.67 -1.20
CA ALA A 59 8.37 5.20 -1.16
C ALA A 59 9.40 4.13 -1.57
N THR A 60 9.29 2.92 -1.03
CA THR A 60 10.20 1.81 -1.36
C THR A 60 10.08 1.42 -2.83
N THR A 61 8.86 1.36 -3.37
CA THR A 61 8.59 1.05 -4.79
C THR A 61 9.16 2.12 -5.73
N VAL A 62 8.99 3.40 -5.40
CA VAL A 62 9.50 4.51 -6.22
C VAL A 62 11.03 4.51 -6.19
N VAL A 63 11.64 4.35 -5.01
CA VAL A 63 13.10 4.32 -4.87
C VAL A 63 13.71 3.13 -5.59
N SER A 64 13.17 1.92 -5.43
CA SER A 64 13.67 0.73 -6.12
C SER A 64 13.51 0.86 -7.64
N ARG A 65 12.37 1.38 -8.11
CA ARG A 65 12.16 1.61 -9.55
C ARG A 65 13.13 2.64 -10.12
N ALA A 66 13.39 3.72 -9.40
CA ALA A 66 14.35 4.76 -9.77
C ALA A 66 15.80 4.24 -9.78
N ALA A 67 16.12 3.27 -8.92
CA ALA A 67 17.40 2.57 -8.90
C ALA A 67 17.55 1.53 -10.03
N GLY A 68 16.53 1.33 -10.89
CA GLY A 68 16.54 0.32 -11.95
C GLY A 68 16.09 -1.08 -11.51
N GLU A 69 15.74 -1.25 -10.24
CA GLU A 69 15.37 -2.52 -9.62
C GLU A 69 13.85 -2.78 -9.74
N ALA A 70 13.37 -2.95 -10.97
CA ALA A 70 11.94 -3.12 -11.25
C ALA A 70 11.35 -4.39 -10.59
N ASP A 71 12.12 -5.46 -10.47
CA ASP A 71 11.68 -6.70 -9.82
C ASP A 71 11.43 -6.50 -8.33
N LEU A 72 12.25 -5.69 -7.65
CA LEU A 72 12.04 -5.31 -6.25
C LEU A 72 10.80 -4.43 -6.10
N ALA A 73 10.54 -3.52 -7.04
CA ALA A 73 9.33 -2.70 -7.04
C ALA A 73 8.05 -3.55 -7.15
N VAL A 74 8.01 -4.48 -8.11
CA VAL A 74 6.87 -5.39 -8.29
C VAL A 74 6.75 -6.36 -7.11
N GLY A 75 7.88 -6.90 -6.63
CA GLY A 75 7.94 -7.77 -5.47
C GLY A 75 7.40 -7.10 -4.20
N ASN A 76 7.70 -5.82 -3.99
CA ASN A 76 7.13 -5.03 -2.90
C ASN A 76 5.60 -4.91 -3.01
N ILE A 77 5.08 -4.54 -4.18
CA ILE A 77 3.62 -4.39 -4.39
C ILE A 77 2.88 -5.72 -4.16
N LEU A 78 3.37 -6.81 -4.75
CA LEU A 78 2.71 -8.12 -4.63
C LEU A 78 2.88 -8.70 -3.22
N GLY A 79 4.10 -8.63 -2.67
CA GLY A 79 4.43 -9.13 -1.34
C GLY A 79 3.61 -8.47 -0.24
N SER A 80 3.48 -7.12 -0.27
CA SER A 80 2.69 -6.40 0.73
C SER A 80 1.21 -6.74 0.67
N ASN A 81 0.63 -6.93 -0.52
CA ASN A 81 -0.78 -7.35 -0.63
C ASN A 81 -1.00 -8.79 -0.12
N VAL A 82 -0.07 -9.70 -0.43
CA VAL A 82 -0.13 -11.08 0.09
C VAL A 82 0.03 -11.09 1.62
N ALA A 83 0.94 -10.30 2.18
CA ALA A 83 1.10 -10.17 3.62
C ALA A 83 -0.15 -9.55 4.28
N ASN A 84 -0.72 -8.49 3.69
CA ASN A 84 -1.91 -7.85 4.25
C ASN A 84 -3.12 -8.81 4.30
N ILE A 85 -3.33 -9.62 3.27
CA ILE A 85 -4.46 -10.57 3.24
C ILE A 85 -4.14 -11.84 4.04
N GLY A 86 -2.99 -12.46 3.77
CA GLY A 86 -2.63 -13.75 4.34
C GLY A 86 -2.21 -13.65 5.80
N LEU A 87 -1.35 -12.69 6.13
CA LEU A 87 -0.83 -12.52 7.48
C LEU A 87 -1.75 -11.61 8.31
N VAL A 88 -1.96 -10.35 7.93
CA VAL A 88 -2.67 -9.39 8.78
C VAL A 88 -4.15 -9.74 8.91
N LEU A 89 -4.87 -9.84 7.80
CA LEU A 89 -6.30 -10.15 7.80
C LEU A 89 -6.56 -11.60 8.26
N GLY A 90 -5.76 -12.56 7.78
CA GLY A 90 -5.85 -13.95 8.20
C GLY A 90 -5.65 -14.13 9.71
N PHE A 91 -4.63 -13.49 10.29
CA PHE A 91 -4.40 -13.54 11.73
C PHE A 91 -5.52 -12.84 12.52
N ALA A 92 -5.98 -11.67 12.07
CA ALA A 92 -7.12 -10.99 12.70
C ALA A 92 -8.39 -11.86 12.73
N ALA A 93 -8.67 -12.60 11.65
CA ALA A 93 -9.83 -13.48 11.53
C ALA A 93 -9.79 -14.69 12.48
N LEU A 94 -8.61 -15.12 12.97
CA LEU A 94 -8.49 -16.19 13.97
C LEU A 94 -9.09 -15.78 15.32
N PHE A 95 -8.99 -14.50 15.68
CA PHE A 95 -9.48 -13.97 16.95
C PHE A 95 -10.86 -13.32 16.84
N LEU A 96 -11.13 -12.66 15.71
CA LEU A 96 -12.35 -11.89 15.51
C LEU A 96 -12.98 -12.28 14.15
N PRO A 97 -13.97 -13.18 14.13
CA PRO A 97 -14.63 -13.59 12.89
C PRO A 97 -15.22 -12.39 12.15
N ILE A 98 -14.74 -12.18 10.93
CA ILE A 98 -15.17 -11.06 10.09
C ILE A 98 -16.44 -11.45 9.35
N LYS A 99 -17.56 -10.81 9.67
CA LYS A 99 -18.83 -11.03 8.96
C LYS A 99 -18.79 -10.34 7.60
N SER A 100 -19.01 -11.11 6.55
CA SER A 100 -19.16 -10.56 5.20
C SER A 100 -20.44 -9.74 5.10
N ASN A 101 -20.31 -8.43 4.91
CA ASN A 101 -21.41 -7.53 4.60
C ASN A 101 -21.28 -7.03 3.15
N ARG A 102 -22.20 -6.16 2.73
CA ARG A 102 -22.22 -5.62 1.36
C ARG A 102 -20.94 -4.86 1.01
N GLU A 103 -20.40 -4.11 1.96
CA GLU A 103 -19.18 -3.28 1.78
C GLU A 103 -17.94 -4.15 1.63
N VAL A 104 -17.74 -5.12 2.53
CA VAL A 104 -16.63 -6.08 2.46
C VAL A 104 -16.65 -6.85 1.14
N ARG A 105 -17.83 -7.31 0.69
CA ARG A 105 -17.95 -8.02 -0.60
C ARG A 105 -17.63 -7.11 -1.78
N ARG A 106 -18.05 -5.84 -1.74
CA ARG A 106 -17.70 -4.84 -2.76
C ARG A 106 -16.19 -4.65 -2.83
N ASP A 107 -15.56 -4.39 -1.70
CA ASP A 107 -14.12 -4.08 -1.65
C ASP A 107 -13.30 -5.30 -2.12
N ALA A 108 -13.71 -6.51 -1.73
CA ALA A 108 -13.11 -7.76 -2.20
C ALA A 108 -13.22 -7.95 -3.72
N VAL A 109 -14.35 -7.58 -4.35
CA VAL A 109 -14.53 -7.66 -5.81
C VAL A 109 -13.61 -6.67 -6.54
N PHE A 110 -13.50 -5.43 -6.06
CA PHE A 110 -12.58 -4.45 -6.65
C PHE A 110 -11.11 -4.85 -6.50
N MET A 111 -10.76 -5.42 -5.35
CA MET A 111 -9.42 -5.95 -5.10
C MET A 111 -9.12 -7.11 -6.04
N LEU A 112 -10.03 -8.09 -6.16
CA LEU A 112 -9.88 -9.23 -7.05
C LEU A 112 -9.74 -8.78 -8.51
N PHE A 113 -10.60 -7.85 -8.97
CA PHE A 113 -10.51 -7.28 -10.30
C PHE A 113 -9.13 -6.64 -10.56
N SER A 114 -8.66 -5.83 -9.62
CA SER A 114 -7.37 -5.14 -9.74
C SER A 114 -6.19 -6.12 -9.75
N THR A 115 -6.25 -7.17 -8.93
CA THR A 115 -5.25 -8.25 -8.93
C THR A 115 -5.24 -9.02 -10.25
N LEU A 116 -6.41 -9.37 -10.78
CA LEU A 116 -6.52 -10.07 -12.07
C LEU A 116 -6.03 -9.19 -13.22
N LEU A 117 -6.34 -7.89 -13.20
CA LEU A 117 -5.86 -6.94 -14.19
C LEU A 117 -4.33 -6.83 -14.16
N LEU A 118 -3.73 -6.75 -12.96
CA LEU A 118 -2.28 -6.73 -12.79
C LEU A 118 -1.63 -8.01 -13.31
N ALA A 119 -2.19 -9.17 -12.95
CA ALA A 119 -1.72 -10.46 -13.43
C ALA A 119 -1.81 -10.57 -14.96
N ALA A 120 -2.91 -10.10 -15.56
CA ALA A 120 -3.07 -10.09 -17.00
C ALA A 120 -2.02 -9.23 -17.70
N PHE A 121 -1.77 -8.00 -17.22
CA PHE A 121 -0.72 -7.15 -17.78
C PHE A 121 0.66 -7.79 -17.66
N LEU A 122 1.05 -8.23 -16.46
CA LEU A 122 2.34 -8.89 -16.27
C LEU A 122 2.52 -10.13 -17.15
N TYR A 123 1.47 -10.93 -17.33
CA TYR A 123 1.52 -12.13 -18.17
C TYR A 123 1.61 -11.81 -19.67
N LEU A 124 0.85 -10.83 -20.14
CA LEU A 124 0.74 -10.50 -21.57
C LEU A 124 1.89 -9.60 -22.07
N THR A 125 2.30 -8.60 -21.28
CA THR A 125 3.25 -7.57 -21.71
C THR A 125 4.62 -7.70 -21.05
N ARG A 126 4.75 -8.54 -20.02
CA ARG A 126 5.98 -8.76 -19.22
C ARG A 126 6.59 -7.47 -18.65
N SER A 127 5.83 -6.39 -18.60
CA SER A 127 6.28 -5.07 -18.20
C SER A 127 5.09 -4.23 -17.75
N LEU A 128 5.34 -3.27 -16.85
CA LEU A 128 4.37 -2.26 -16.45
C LEU A 128 4.86 -0.90 -16.94
N ASP A 129 4.10 -0.31 -17.87
CA ASP A 129 4.38 1.00 -18.42
C ASP A 129 3.45 2.08 -17.83
N ILE A 130 3.62 3.30 -18.30
CA ILE A 130 2.83 4.46 -17.85
C ILE A 130 1.34 4.33 -18.18
N ILE A 131 0.99 3.62 -19.26
CA ILE A 131 -0.41 3.44 -19.68
C ILE A 131 -1.09 2.49 -18.69
N MET A 132 -0.45 1.37 -18.35
CA MET A 132 -0.95 0.43 -17.35
C MET A 132 -1.06 1.09 -15.98
N GLY A 133 -0.06 1.90 -15.60
CA GLY A 133 -0.12 2.72 -14.38
C GLY A 133 -1.29 3.70 -14.37
N ALA A 134 -1.55 4.39 -15.48
CA ALA A 134 -2.70 5.29 -15.62
C ALA A 134 -4.04 4.53 -15.49
N ILE A 135 -4.14 3.32 -16.06
CA ILE A 135 -5.32 2.47 -15.92
C ILE A 135 -5.57 2.10 -14.44
N PHE A 136 -4.54 1.76 -13.68
CA PHE A 136 -4.68 1.51 -12.23
C PHE A 136 -5.12 2.75 -11.46
N LEU A 137 -4.56 3.92 -11.77
CA LEU A 137 -4.97 5.17 -11.12
C LEU A 137 -6.42 5.54 -11.43
N ILE A 138 -6.88 5.34 -12.67
CA ILE A 138 -8.28 5.55 -13.06
C ILE A 138 -9.18 4.56 -12.30
N THR A 139 -8.79 3.29 -12.23
CA THR A 139 -9.53 2.24 -11.50
C THR A 139 -9.66 2.60 -10.01
N TYR A 140 -8.57 3.08 -9.40
CA TYR A 140 -8.56 3.57 -8.03
C TYR A 140 -9.47 4.80 -7.84
N GLY A 141 -9.44 5.76 -8.76
CA GLY A 141 -10.35 6.92 -8.73
C GLY A 141 -11.82 6.55 -8.85
N ILE A 142 -12.16 5.56 -9.70
CA ILE A 142 -13.52 5.01 -9.81
C ILE A 142 -13.95 4.37 -8.49
N TYR A 143 -13.07 3.58 -7.87
CA TYR A 143 -13.32 2.96 -6.57
C TYR A 143 -13.60 4.00 -5.48
N LEU A 144 -12.76 5.05 -5.36
CA LEU A 144 -12.96 6.13 -4.39
C LEU A 144 -14.30 6.86 -4.58
N ARG A 145 -14.70 7.13 -5.83
CA ARG A 145 -16.00 7.75 -6.13
C ARG A 145 -17.17 6.83 -5.81
N TYR A 146 -17.00 5.51 -5.95
CA TYR A 146 -18.01 4.53 -5.58
C TYR A 146 -18.12 4.35 -4.06
N LEU A 147 -17.01 4.55 -3.34
CA LEU A 147 -16.96 4.55 -1.87
C LEU A 147 -17.59 5.81 -1.26
N SER A 148 -17.49 6.95 -1.93
CA SER A 148 -18.04 8.23 -1.46
C SER A 148 -19.56 8.38 -1.65
N LYS A 149 -20.27 7.33 -2.09
CA LYS A 149 -21.72 7.29 -2.32
C LYS A 149 -22.36 6.30 -1.37
#